data_AF-A0AAV5KHB1-F1
#
_entry.id   AF-A0AAV5KHB1-F1
#
_cell.length_a   1.000
_cell.length_b   1.000
_cell.length_c   1.000
_cell.angle_alpha   90.00
_cell.angle_beta   90.00
_cell.angle_gamma   90.00
#
_symmetry.space_group_name_H-M   'P 1'
#
loop_
_entity.id
_entity.type
_entity.pdbx_description
1 polymer ?
#
loop_
_entity_poly.entity_id
_entity_poly.type
_entity_poly.pdbx_seq_one_letter_code
_entity_poly.pdbx_strand_id
1 'polypeptide(L)'
;MLGISKDEEAPSIPQRPLSAMGEACLRMDLTAIHQILVMNHYKDDEGTNELSFQEWTQQMRDMLESRKRGDYAFRDKDFKTAIDCYSQFIDVGTMVSPTVFARRSLCYLLCDQPDVALRDAMQAQCVYPDWPTAFYMQSVALAKLNMNKDASDMLNEAAALEDKRQRGGKG
;
A
#
# COMPACT_ATOMS: atom_id res chain seq x y z
N MET A 1 -2.16 -51.93 -3.11
CA MET A 1 -3.06 -50.76 -3.00
C MET A 1 -2.32 -49.68 -2.23
N LEU A 2 -1.89 -48.62 -2.92
CA LEU A 2 -1.27 -47.45 -2.31
C LEU A 2 -2.35 -46.38 -2.20
N GLY A 3 -2.71 -46.02 -0.96
CA GLY A 3 -3.64 -44.93 -0.66
C GLY A 3 -3.15 -44.27 0.62
N ILE A 4 -2.16 -43.39 0.49
CA ILE A 4 -1.71 -42.54 1.58
C ILE A 4 -2.49 -41.23 1.44
N SER A 5 -3.29 -40.93 2.46
CA SER A 5 -4.14 -39.76 2.57
C SER A 5 -3.33 -38.48 2.37
N LYS A 6 -3.81 -37.59 1.49
CA LYS A 6 -3.30 -36.21 1.41
C LYS A 6 -3.80 -35.46 2.64
N ASP A 7 -2.89 -35.13 3.54
CA ASP A 7 -3.15 -34.16 4.60
C ASP A 7 -3.46 -32.80 3.97
N GLU A 8 -4.58 -32.25 4.38
CA GLU A 8 -5.07 -30.93 4.04
C GLU A 8 -4.20 -29.90 4.77
N GLU A 9 -3.23 -29.33 4.06
CA GLU A 9 -2.28 -28.37 4.63
C GLU A 9 -3.01 -27.07 4.99
N ALA A 10 -3.22 -26.88 6.30
CA ALA A 10 -3.76 -25.65 6.85
C ALA A 10 -2.88 -24.45 6.44
N PRO A 11 -3.45 -23.25 6.20
CA PRO A 11 -2.68 -22.09 5.80
C PRO A 11 -1.61 -21.78 6.86
N SER A 12 -0.36 -21.80 6.43
CA SER A 12 0.81 -21.61 7.27
C SER A 12 0.84 -20.19 7.80
N ILE A 13 0.51 -20.05 9.09
CA ILE A 13 0.71 -18.80 9.83
C ILE A 13 2.21 -18.48 9.77
N PRO A 14 2.62 -17.23 9.42
CA PRO A 14 4.02 -16.86 9.37
C PRO A 14 4.70 -17.15 10.71
N GLN A 15 5.73 -18.01 10.71
CA GLN A 15 6.45 -18.41 11.94
C GLN A 15 7.35 -17.32 12.54
N ARG A 16 7.29 -16.09 12.01
CA ARG A 16 8.15 -14.96 12.42
C ARG A 16 7.30 -13.82 12.96
N PRO A 17 7.79 -13.06 13.97
CA PRO A 17 7.09 -11.87 14.44
C PRO A 17 6.98 -10.86 13.29
N LEU A 18 5.74 -10.49 12.96
CA LEU A 18 5.46 -9.50 11.92
C LEU A 18 5.78 -8.08 12.44
N SER A 19 6.01 -7.15 11.52
CA SER A 19 6.07 -5.73 11.85
C SER A 19 4.70 -5.22 12.32
N ALA A 20 4.65 -4.00 12.86
CA ALA A 20 3.37 -3.37 13.22
C ALA A 20 2.42 -3.26 12.01
N MET A 21 2.97 -2.99 10.82
CA MET A 21 2.19 -2.99 9.58
C MET A 21 1.70 -4.38 9.21
N GLY A 22 2.57 -5.40 9.31
CA GLY A 22 2.20 -6.78 9.01
C GLY A 22 1.11 -7.34 9.95
N GLU A 23 1.20 -7.07 11.25
CA GLU A 23 0.15 -7.42 12.22
C GLU A 23 -1.18 -6.73 11.90
N ALA A 24 -1.14 -5.44 11.58
CA ALA A 24 -2.33 -4.68 11.21
C ALA A 24 -2.98 -5.24 9.93
N CYS A 25 -2.19 -5.62 8.93
CA CYS A 25 -2.68 -6.22 7.69
C CYS A 25 -3.25 -7.62 7.90
N LEU A 26 -2.57 -8.47 8.69
CA LEU A 26 -3.05 -9.80 9.04
C LEU A 26 -4.42 -9.75 9.73
N ARG A 27 -4.63 -8.78 10.63
CA ARG A 27 -5.89 -8.57 11.34
C ARG A 27 -6.91 -7.75 10.55
N MET A 28 -6.52 -7.24 9.38
CA MET A 28 -7.30 -6.30 8.58
C MET A 28 -7.73 -5.06 9.37
N ASP A 29 -6.89 -4.60 10.30
CA ASP A 29 -7.12 -3.40 11.10
C ASP A 29 -6.81 -2.15 10.27
N LEU A 30 -7.79 -1.73 9.47
CA LEU A 30 -7.67 -0.56 8.61
C LEU A 30 -7.37 0.73 9.39
N THR A 31 -7.71 0.80 10.68
CA THR A 31 -7.42 1.96 11.53
C THR A 31 -5.94 2.00 11.90
N ALA A 32 -5.36 0.86 12.27
CA ALA A 32 -3.92 0.76 12.54
C ALA A 32 -3.11 1.02 11.26
N ILE A 33 -3.52 0.45 10.12
CA ILE A 33 -2.87 0.71 8.82
C ILE A 33 -2.91 2.21 8.50
N HIS A 34 -4.07 2.86 8.70
CA HIS A 34 -4.21 4.31 8.51
C HIS A 34 -3.20 5.11 9.34
N GLN A 35 -3.11 4.83 10.64
CA GLN A 35 -2.18 5.52 11.53
C GLN A 35 -0.71 5.35 11.08
N ILE A 36 -0.33 4.13 10.69
CA ILE A 36 1.02 3.83 10.20
C ILE A 36 1.32 4.63 8.92
N LEU A 37 0.40 4.65 7.94
CA LEU A 37 0.57 5.40 6.69
C LEU A 37 0.60 6.93 6.90
N VAL A 38 -0.09 7.45 7.92
CA VAL A 38 0.03 8.86 8.32
C VAL A 38 1.41 9.13 8.92
N MET A 39 1.88 8.28 9.83
CA MET A 39 3.16 8.44 10.54
C MET A 39 4.39 8.29 9.62
N ASN A 40 4.29 7.45 8.60
CA ASN A 40 5.39 7.22 7.65
C ASN A 40 5.56 8.36 6.63
N HIS A 41 4.59 9.27 6.52
CA HIS A 41 4.61 10.38 5.56
C HIS A 41 4.94 9.90 4.14
N TYR A 42 6.01 10.42 3.52
CA TYR A 42 6.48 10.08 2.18
C TYR A 42 7.91 9.49 2.21
N LYS A 43 8.33 8.93 3.35
CA LYS A 43 9.71 8.42 3.53
C LYS A 43 10.10 7.36 2.48
N ASP A 44 9.12 6.61 1.97
CA ASP A 44 9.34 5.58 0.96
C ASP A 44 9.33 6.10 -0.49
N ASP A 45 9.01 7.38 -0.71
CA ASP A 45 8.99 8.03 -2.04
C ASP A 45 10.32 8.73 -2.37
N GLU A 46 11.29 8.75 -1.46
CA GLU A 46 12.55 9.51 -1.61
C GLU A 46 13.42 9.06 -2.80
N GLY A 47 13.16 7.88 -3.37
CA GLY A 47 13.87 7.35 -4.54
C GLY A 47 13.18 7.58 -5.90
N THR A 48 11.97 8.16 -5.94
CA THR A 48 11.17 8.30 -7.16
C THR A 48 11.06 9.74 -7.69
N ASN A 49 11.73 10.69 -7.05
CA ASN A 49 11.43 12.11 -7.16
C ASN A 49 12.64 12.97 -7.58
N GLU A 50 13.20 12.73 -8.77
CA GLU A 50 14.09 13.71 -9.41
C GLU A 50 13.24 14.78 -10.12
N LEU A 51 13.01 15.91 -9.45
CA LEU A 51 12.46 17.10 -10.09
C LEU A 51 13.61 17.87 -10.75
N SER A 52 13.58 18.01 -12.07
CA SER A 52 14.52 18.85 -12.79
C SER A 52 14.19 20.33 -12.55
N PHE A 53 15.22 21.19 -12.57
CA PHE A 53 15.11 22.62 -12.25
C PHE A 53 14.16 23.40 -13.21
N GLN A 54 13.67 22.77 -14.28
CA GLN A 54 12.80 23.38 -15.30
C GLN A 54 11.29 23.19 -15.04
N GLU A 55 10.87 22.46 -14.00
CA GLU A 55 9.50 21.90 -13.93
C GLU A 55 8.49 22.64 -13.05
N TRP A 56 8.78 23.86 -12.56
CA TRP A 56 7.84 24.65 -11.75
C TRP A 56 6.70 25.32 -12.54
N THR A 57 5.94 24.53 -13.30
CA THR A 57 4.74 24.96 -14.02
C THR A 57 3.55 25.17 -13.07
N GLN A 58 2.53 25.93 -13.52
CA GLN A 58 1.28 26.08 -12.77
C GLN A 58 0.59 24.73 -12.54
N GLN A 59 0.61 23.86 -13.56
CA GLN A 59 0.07 22.51 -13.48
C GLN A 59 0.74 21.67 -12.38
N MET A 60 2.07 21.77 -12.22
CA MET A 60 2.77 21.07 -11.13
C MET A 60 2.40 21.64 -9.75
N ARG A 61 2.22 22.96 -9.62
CA ARG A 61 1.72 23.56 -8.37
C ARG A 61 0.33 23.05 -8.02
N ASP A 62 -0.58 23.03 -8.98
CA ASP A 62 -1.96 22.60 -8.76
C ASP A 62 -2.03 21.11 -8.41
N MET A 63 -1.23 20.28 -9.08
CA MET A 63 -1.04 18.86 -8.74
C MET A 63 -0.57 18.69 -7.29
N LEU A 64 0.52 19.36 -6.90
CA LEU A 64 1.08 19.23 -5.55
C LEU A 64 0.12 19.73 -4.47
N GLU A 65 -0.67 20.77 -4.77
CA GLU A 65 -1.72 21.26 -3.87
C GLU A 65 -2.88 20.27 -3.77
N SER A 66 -3.21 19.54 -4.83
CA SER A 66 -4.19 18.45 -4.78
C SER A 66 -3.71 17.32 -3.88
N ARG A 67 -2.45 16.89 -4.01
CA ARG A 67 -1.83 15.89 -3.11
C ARG A 67 -1.92 16.33 -1.65
N LYS A 68 -1.54 17.58 -1.37
CA LYS A 68 -1.56 18.15 -0.03
C LYS A 68 -2.98 18.19 0.56
N ARG A 69 -3.98 18.57 -0.23
CA ARG A 69 -5.40 18.50 0.18
C ARG A 69 -5.83 17.07 0.47
N GLY A 70 -5.42 16.12 -0.36
CA GLY A 70 -5.63 14.69 -0.14
C GLY A 70 -5.03 14.20 1.17
N ASP A 71 -3.82 14.63 1.51
CA ASP A 71 -3.14 14.28 2.76
C ASP A 71 -3.87 14.82 4.00
N TYR A 72 -4.40 16.04 3.93
CA TYR A 72 -5.22 16.59 5.01
C TYR A 72 -6.51 15.80 5.19
N ALA A 73 -7.24 15.55 4.10
CA ALA A 73 -8.47 14.76 4.14
C ALA A 73 -8.22 13.32 4.64
N PHE A 74 -7.13 12.69 4.19
CA PHE A 74 -6.71 11.37 4.63
C PHE A 74 -6.47 11.34 6.13
N ARG A 75 -5.70 12.29 6.66
CA ARG A 75 -5.41 12.38 8.10
C ARG A 75 -6.69 12.61 8.92
N ASP A 76 -7.58 13.46 8.43
CA ASP A 76 -8.84 13.82 9.10
C ASP A 76 -9.95 12.75 8.88
N LYS A 77 -9.60 11.64 8.22
CA LYS A 77 -10.47 10.48 7.92
C LYS A 77 -11.66 10.81 7.01
N ASP A 78 -11.56 11.89 6.24
CA ASP A 78 -12.46 12.17 5.12
C ASP A 78 -11.98 11.43 3.87
N PHE A 79 -12.25 10.12 3.84
CA PHE A 79 -11.70 9.23 2.82
C PHE A 79 -12.25 9.50 1.42
N LYS A 80 -13.47 10.05 1.28
CA LYS A 80 -14.04 10.39 -0.03
C LYS A 80 -13.33 11.59 -0.62
N THR A 81 -13.16 12.66 0.16
CA THR A 81 -12.39 13.83 -0.28
C THR A 81 -10.93 13.45 -0.55
N ALA A 82 -10.34 12.56 0.26
CA ALA A 82 -8.99 12.06 0.00
C ALA A 82 -8.89 11.32 -1.35
N ILE A 83 -9.85 10.47 -1.67
CA ILE A 83 -9.93 9.78 -2.97
C ILE A 83 -9.98 10.78 -4.12
N ASP A 84 -10.85 11.79 -4.04
CA ASP A 84 -11.01 12.78 -5.11
C ASP A 84 -9.71 13.58 -5.33
N CYS A 85 -9.07 14.03 -4.25
CA CYS A 85 -7.83 14.80 -4.32
C CYS A 85 -6.65 13.97 -4.84
N TYR A 86 -6.53 12.71 -4.41
CA TYR A 86 -5.48 11.82 -4.90
C TYR A 86 -5.72 11.41 -6.35
N SER A 87 -6.97 11.29 -6.79
CA SER A 87 -7.30 11.03 -8.20
C SER A 87 -6.92 12.21 -9.08
N GLN A 88 -7.24 13.44 -8.67
CA GLN A 88 -6.77 14.64 -9.37
C GLN A 88 -5.23 14.69 -9.47
N PHE A 89 -4.51 14.30 -8.40
CA PHE A 89 -3.04 14.22 -8.45
C PHE A 89 -2.56 13.20 -9.50
N ILE A 90 -3.14 11.99 -9.51
CA ILE A 90 -2.75 10.90 -10.41
C ILE A 90 -3.10 11.24 -11.87
N ASP A 91 -4.27 11.81 -12.12
CA ASP A 91 -4.77 12.10 -13.47
C ASP A 91 -3.93 13.16 -14.21
N VAL A 92 -3.32 14.10 -13.47
CA VAL A 92 -2.41 15.09 -14.07
C VAL A 92 -1.12 14.42 -14.57
N GLY A 93 -0.68 13.32 -13.95
CA GLY A 93 0.33 12.40 -14.50
C GLY A 93 1.78 12.90 -14.59
N THR A 94 2.06 14.16 -14.22
CA THR A 94 3.42 14.74 -14.23
C THR A 94 4.37 14.11 -13.21
N MET A 95 3.86 13.63 -12.08
CA MET A 95 4.64 13.00 -11.02
C MET A 95 3.90 11.76 -10.52
N VAL A 96 4.66 10.72 -10.20
CA VAL A 96 4.12 9.43 -9.76
C VAL A 96 4.59 9.16 -8.34
N SER A 97 3.66 8.78 -7.46
CA SER A 97 3.93 8.57 -6.03
C SER A 97 3.34 7.24 -5.59
N PRO A 98 4.15 6.24 -5.19
CA PRO A 98 3.64 4.97 -4.68
C PRO A 98 2.86 5.18 -3.37
N THR A 99 3.27 6.14 -2.52
CA THR A 99 2.52 6.51 -1.30
C THR A 99 1.11 7.02 -1.61
N VAL A 100 0.92 7.84 -2.65
CA VAL A 100 -0.42 8.33 -3.01
C VAL A 100 -1.32 7.15 -3.42
N PHE A 101 -0.81 6.21 -4.22
CA PHE A 101 -1.56 4.99 -4.56
C PHE A 101 -1.90 4.15 -3.33
N ALA A 102 -0.96 3.90 -2.42
CA ALA A 102 -1.22 3.14 -1.20
C ALA A 102 -2.27 3.80 -0.28
N ARG A 103 -2.20 5.14 -0.11
CA ARG A 103 -3.19 5.88 0.68
C ARG A 103 -4.57 5.87 0.03
N ARG A 104 -4.65 6.06 -1.29
CA ARG A 104 -5.93 6.00 -2.01
C ARG A 104 -6.52 4.58 -2.00
N SER A 105 -5.68 3.55 -2.11
CA SER A 105 -6.07 2.15 -1.90
C SER A 105 -6.71 1.95 -0.52
N LEU A 106 -6.10 2.44 0.55
CA LEU A 106 -6.68 2.34 1.89
C LEU A 106 -8.01 3.09 2.00
N CYS A 107 -8.14 4.27 1.38
CA CYS A 107 -9.40 5.01 1.36
C CYS A 107 -10.51 4.20 0.68
N TYR A 108 -10.20 3.51 -0.43
CA TYR A 108 -11.15 2.62 -1.08
C TYR A 108 -11.55 1.44 -0.19
N LEU A 109 -10.60 0.82 0.54
CA LEU A 109 -10.91 -0.23 1.51
C LEU A 109 -11.84 0.27 2.63
N LEU A 110 -11.61 1.49 3.12
CA LEU A 110 -12.44 2.14 4.14
C LEU A 110 -13.81 2.59 3.60
N CYS A 111 -13.96 2.68 2.27
CA CYS A 111 -15.21 2.93 1.58
C CYS A 111 -15.83 1.65 0.98
N ASP A 112 -15.42 0.46 1.44
CA ASP A 112 -15.91 -0.85 0.99
C ASP A 112 -15.80 -1.11 -0.52
N GLN A 113 -14.73 -0.61 -1.16
CA GLN A 113 -14.41 -0.80 -2.58
C GLN A 113 -13.09 -1.57 -2.78
N PRO A 114 -13.02 -2.85 -2.39
CA PRO A 114 -11.77 -3.61 -2.36
C PRO A 114 -11.20 -3.94 -3.75
N ASP A 115 -12.02 -4.01 -4.80
CA ASP A 115 -11.55 -4.24 -6.17
C ASP A 115 -10.75 -3.03 -6.69
N VAL A 116 -11.22 -1.81 -6.40
CA VAL A 116 -10.54 -0.55 -6.76
C VAL A 116 -9.28 -0.39 -5.94
N ALA A 117 -9.36 -0.71 -4.65
CA ALA A 117 -8.22 -0.70 -3.75
C ALA A 117 -7.08 -1.60 -4.21
N LEU A 118 -7.40 -2.82 -4.69
CA LEU A 118 -6.41 -3.76 -5.19
C LEU A 118 -5.67 -3.18 -6.41
N ARG A 119 -6.39 -2.52 -7.34
CA ARG A 119 -5.77 -1.89 -8.52
C ARG A 119 -4.77 -0.81 -8.12
N ASP A 120 -5.10 0.02 -7.13
CA ASP A 120 -4.18 1.03 -6.61
C ASP A 120 -2.96 0.40 -5.92
N ALA A 121 -3.16 -0.66 -5.13
CA ALA A 121 -2.05 -1.35 -4.47
C ALA A 121 -1.10 -2.03 -5.48
N MET A 122 -1.62 -2.54 -6.59
CA MET A 122 -0.81 -3.04 -7.71
C MET A 122 -0.07 -1.92 -8.45
N GLN A 123 -0.70 -0.75 -8.65
CA GLN A 123 0.00 0.41 -9.21
C GLN A 123 1.14 0.88 -8.30
N ALA A 124 0.94 0.91 -6.98
CA ALA A 124 2.01 1.22 -6.04
C ALA A 124 3.20 0.26 -6.20
N GLN A 125 2.96 -1.04 -6.40
CA GLN A 125 4.01 -2.02 -6.70
C GLN A 125 4.69 -1.75 -8.05
N CYS A 126 3.94 -1.41 -9.11
CA CYS A 126 4.54 -1.07 -10.40
C CYS A 126 5.51 0.12 -10.30
N VAL A 127 5.18 1.11 -9.46
CA VAL A 127 6.02 2.30 -9.22
C VAL A 127 7.22 1.97 -8.34
N TYR A 128 7.03 1.14 -7.30
CA TYR A 128 8.11 0.69 -6.43
C TYR A 128 8.05 -0.84 -6.22
N PRO A 129 8.72 -1.62 -7.09
CA PRO A 129 8.59 -3.09 -7.11
C PRO A 129 8.97 -3.81 -5.83
N ASP A 130 9.96 -3.29 -5.09
CA ASP A 130 10.47 -3.90 -3.85
C ASP A 130 9.89 -3.19 -2.60
N TRP A 131 8.69 -2.61 -2.68
CA TRP A 131 8.04 -1.88 -1.56
C TRP A 131 7.09 -2.74 -0.75
N PRO A 132 7.44 -3.14 0.50
CA PRO A 132 6.61 -4.02 1.30
C PRO A 132 5.18 -3.51 1.50
N THR A 133 5.00 -2.21 1.69
CA THR A 133 3.68 -1.60 1.89
C THR A 133 2.74 -1.86 0.72
N ALA A 134 3.24 -1.90 -0.53
CA ALA A 134 2.39 -2.22 -1.69
C ALA A 134 1.81 -3.64 -1.57
N PHE A 135 2.64 -4.62 -1.21
CA PHE A 135 2.21 -6.02 -1.02
C PHE A 135 1.29 -6.17 0.19
N TYR A 136 1.56 -5.47 1.29
CA TYR A 136 0.65 -5.42 2.44
C TYR A 136 -0.74 -4.85 2.07
N MET A 137 -0.80 -3.80 1.25
CA MET A 137 -2.07 -3.26 0.79
C MET A 137 -2.80 -4.25 -0.13
N GLN A 138 -2.08 -4.97 -1.00
CA GLN A 138 -2.66 -6.04 -1.82
C GLN A 138 -3.24 -7.17 -0.96
N SER A 139 -2.53 -7.60 0.08
CA SER A 139 -3.01 -8.69 0.95
C SER A 139 -4.35 -8.36 1.61
N VAL A 140 -4.50 -7.13 2.12
CA VAL A 140 -5.75 -6.67 2.75
C VAL A 140 -6.88 -6.56 1.73
N ALA A 141 -6.61 -6.05 0.53
CA ALA A 141 -7.61 -5.95 -0.53
C ALA A 141 -8.07 -7.32 -1.02
N LEU A 142 -7.14 -8.26 -1.23
CA LEU A 142 -7.44 -9.65 -1.60
C LEU A 142 -8.23 -10.38 -0.51
N ALA A 143 -7.89 -10.16 0.77
CA ALA A 143 -8.64 -10.73 1.89
C ALA A 143 -10.09 -10.22 1.92
N LYS A 144 -10.32 -8.91 1.69
CA LYS A 144 -11.66 -8.33 1.55
C LYS A 144 -12.44 -8.89 0.34
N LEU A 145 -11.75 -9.37 -0.69
CA LEU A 145 -12.33 -10.04 -1.86
C LEU A 145 -12.54 -11.55 -1.64
N ASN A 146 -12.24 -12.09 -0.45
CA ASN A 146 -12.26 -13.52 -0.12
C ASN A 146 -11.24 -14.36 -0.92
N MET A 147 -10.19 -13.73 -1.48
CA MET A 147 -9.08 -14.39 -2.16
C MET A 147 -8.00 -14.76 -1.15
N ASN A 148 -8.35 -15.60 -0.16
CA ASN A 148 -7.55 -15.83 1.05
C ASN A 148 -6.14 -16.38 0.78
N LYS A 149 -5.99 -17.22 -0.24
CA LYS A 149 -4.68 -17.77 -0.61
C LYS A 149 -3.76 -16.67 -1.13
N ASP A 150 -4.22 -15.90 -2.10
CA ASP A 150 -3.45 -14.81 -2.69
C ASP A 150 -3.15 -13.72 -1.64
N ALA A 151 -4.09 -13.46 -0.73
CA ALA A 151 -3.87 -12.57 0.40
C ALA A 151 -2.72 -13.03 1.30
N SER A 152 -2.69 -14.32 1.65
CA SER A 152 -1.61 -14.91 2.44
C SER A 152 -0.27 -14.85 1.71
N ASP A 153 -0.26 -15.10 0.40
CA ASP A 153 0.96 -15.04 -0.42
C ASP A 153 1.52 -13.60 -0.44
N MET A 154 0.67 -12.59 -0.62
CA MET A 154 1.09 -11.18 -0.58
C MET A 154 1.56 -10.73 0.81
N LEU A 155 0.92 -11.20 1.89
CA LEU A 155 1.35 -10.92 3.26
C LEU A 155 2.76 -11.48 3.53
N ASN A 156 3.02 -12.72 3.08
CA ASN A 156 4.31 -13.38 3.22
C ASN A 156 5.41 -12.67 2.42
N GLU A 157 5.11 -12.28 1.18
CA GLU A 157 6.05 -11.53 0.33
C GLU A 157 6.41 -10.17 0.95
N ALA A 158 5.41 -9.44 1.46
CA ALA A 158 5.62 -8.17 2.15
C ALA A 158 6.58 -8.32 3.34
N ALA A 159 6.35 -9.31 4.20
CA ALA A 159 7.20 -9.58 5.35
C ALA A 159 8.63 -9.97 4.95
N ALA A 160 8.79 -10.74 3.86
CA ALA A 160 10.10 -11.10 3.32
C ALA A 160 10.87 -9.88 2.79
N LEU A 161 10.19 -8.95 2.10
CA LEU A 161 10.78 -7.71 1.61
C LEU A 161 11.21 -6.79 2.76
N GLU A 162 10.43 -6.68 3.84
CA GLU A 162 10.84 -5.92 5.04
C GLU A 162 12.11 -6.48 5.68
N ASP A 163 12.18 -7.80 5.87
CA ASP A 163 13.35 -8.48 6.44
C ASP A 163 14.61 -8.26 5.57
N LYS A 164 14.46 -8.33 4.24
CA LYS A 164 15.54 -8.03 3.29
C LYS A 164 16.03 -6.59 3.43
N ARG A 165 15.13 -5.60 3.53
CA ARG A 165 15.47 -4.19 3.72
C ARG A 165 16.21 -3.94 5.05
N GLN A 166 15.76 -4.56 6.14
CA GLN A 166 16.41 -4.41 7.45
C GLN A 166 17.82 -5.01 7.51
N ARG A 167 18.07 -6.09 6.76
CA ARG A 167 19.41 -6.70 6.66
C ARG A 167 20.35 -5.91 5.75
N GLY A 168 19.84 -5.35 4.66
CA GLY A 168 20.62 -4.55 3.70
C GLY A 168 21.10 -3.20 4.24
N GLY A 169 20.40 -2.62 5.23
CA GLY A 169 20.80 -1.35 5.87
C GLY A 169 21.88 -1.48 6.96
N LYS A 170 22.42 -2.68 7.21
CA LYS A 170 23.46 -2.94 8.23
C LYS A 170 24.87 -3.13 7.65
N GLY A 171 25.09 -2.74 6.39
CA GLY A 171 26.38 -2.84 5.69
C GLY A 171 27.15 -1.53 5.64
#